data_AF-A0A929WVN4-F1
#
_entry.id   AF-A0A929WVN4-F1
#
_cell.length_a   1.000
_cell.length_b   1.000
_cell.length_c   1.000
_cell.angle_alpha   90.00
_cell.angle_beta   90.00
_cell.angle_gamma   90.00
#
_symmetry.space_group_name_H-M   'P 1'
#
loop_
_entity.id
_entity.type
_entity.pdbx_description
1 polymer ?
#
loop_
_entity_poly.entity_id
_entity_poly.type
_entity_poly.pdbx_seq_one_letter_code
_entity_poly.pdbx_strand_id
1 'polypeptide(L)'
;RWTREPVLICGHSQGGIVAAALASVPPDEAGVNVVGILSTGGPNRRIRVRPDVVTIAVNHDQDVMPSLDGSPDRAPDRRVTAGRSLVRPRTRPLYYAHSSSTYTETVRLLERKVRVTPWGRLASAMAALQDFLPTPGEPTRVMHFEIWQDILTPTTEGTWDTVAALERASAYEPAIYPIDYATTARRLPRVARVRRRRPCVCAAVASLLPFRKDRS
;
A
#
# COMPACT_ATOMS: atom_id res chain seq x y z
N ARG A 1 27.33 -3.92 -4.43
CA ARG A 1 26.54 -3.83 -5.69
C ARG A 1 25.10 -4.03 -5.29
N TRP A 2 24.31 -2.95 -5.16
CA TRP A 2 22.94 -3.02 -4.67
C TRP A 2 22.07 -3.92 -5.56
N THR A 3 21.13 -4.64 -4.96
CA THR A 3 20.21 -5.51 -5.67
C THR A 3 19.34 -4.66 -6.58
N ARG A 4 19.50 -4.85 -7.90
CA ARG A 4 18.60 -4.30 -8.94
C ARG A 4 17.18 -4.88 -8.87
N GLU A 5 16.95 -5.79 -7.93
CA GLU A 5 15.70 -6.52 -7.79
C GLU A 5 14.57 -5.56 -7.44
N PRO A 6 13.44 -5.60 -8.16
CA PRO A 6 12.31 -4.75 -7.89
C PRO A 6 11.67 -5.11 -6.54
N VAL A 7 11.39 -4.11 -5.70
CA VAL A 7 10.84 -4.28 -4.36
C VAL A 7 9.43 -3.66 -4.27
N LEU A 8 8.51 -4.41 -3.67
CA LEU A 8 7.22 -3.92 -3.18
C LEU A 8 7.33 -3.66 -1.67
N ILE A 9 6.98 -2.44 -1.22
CA ILE A 9 6.86 -2.10 0.19
C ILE A 9 5.40 -1.98 0.60
N CYS A 10 4.99 -2.73 1.62
CA CYS A 10 3.70 -2.58 2.29
C CYS A 10 3.91 -1.84 3.61
N GLY A 11 3.51 -0.57 3.69
CA GLY A 11 3.79 0.31 4.83
C GLY A 11 2.52 0.79 5.53
N HIS A 12 2.37 0.44 6.81
CA HIS A 12 1.31 0.96 7.67
C HIS A 12 1.80 2.17 8.47
N SER A 13 0.97 3.20 8.64
CA SER A 13 1.30 4.39 9.44
C SER A 13 2.65 4.99 9.02
N GLN A 14 3.61 5.15 9.94
CA GLN A 14 4.98 5.61 9.64
C GLN A 14 5.69 4.81 8.54
N GLY A 15 5.41 3.51 8.40
CA GLY A 15 5.95 2.70 7.31
C GLY A 15 5.56 3.22 5.93
N GLY A 16 4.43 3.92 5.82
CA GLY A 16 4.03 4.63 4.60
C GLY A 16 4.94 5.81 4.26
N ILE A 17 5.44 6.55 5.25
CA ILE A 17 6.43 7.63 5.05
C ILE A 17 7.73 7.03 4.55
N VAL A 18 8.23 6.00 5.23
CA VAL A 18 9.49 5.32 4.87
C VAL A 18 9.43 4.79 3.44
N ALA A 19 8.32 4.13 3.08
CA ALA A 19 8.10 3.63 1.72
C ALA A 19 8.15 4.75 0.67
N ALA A 20 7.47 5.87 0.94
CA ALA A 20 7.44 7.00 0.01
C ALA A 20 8.79 7.70 -0.12
N ALA A 21 9.54 7.84 0.98
CA ALA A 21 10.88 8.44 0.99
C ALA A 21 11.90 7.59 0.20
N LEU A 22 11.92 6.27 0.40
CA LEU A 22 12.79 5.36 -0.37
C LEU A 22 12.45 5.37 -1.87
N ALA A 23 11.20 5.69 -2.21
CA ALA A 23 10.71 5.72 -3.58
C ALA A 23 10.72 7.13 -4.21
N SER A 24 11.16 8.17 -3.50
CA SER A 24 11.22 9.54 -4.03
C SER A 24 12.57 9.88 -4.69
N VAL A 25 13.67 9.30 -4.21
CA VAL A 25 15.05 9.50 -4.74
C VAL A 25 15.49 8.32 -5.60
N PRO A 26 16.39 8.42 -6.57
CA PRO A 26 16.80 7.30 -7.44
C PRO A 26 17.23 6.00 -6.70
N PRO A 27 17.03 4.79 -7.26
CA PRO A 27 17.35 3.51 -6.59
C PRO A 27 18.80 3.35 -6.15
N ASP A 28 19.74 3.96 -6.87
CA ASP A 28 21.16 3.98 -6.56
C ASP A 28 21.48 4.80 -5.31
N GLU A 29 20.75 5.91 -5.11
CA GLU A 29 20.82 6.74 -3.90
C GLU A 29 20.10 6.06 -2.72
N ALA A 30 18.90 5.51 -2.96
CA ALA A 30 18.12 4.83 -1.92
C ALA A 30 18.75 3.50 -1.45
N GLY A 31 19.65 2.91 -2.25
CA GLY A 31 20.17 1.56 -2.04
C GLY A 31 19.15 0.44 -2.28
N VAL A 32 17.94 0.77 -2.77
CA VAL A 32 16.83 -0.17 -3.00
C VAL A 32 15.98 0.26 -4.20
N ASN A 33 15.63 -0.72 -5.05
CA ASN A 33 14.79 -0.49 -6.21
C ASN A 33 13.29 -0.67 -5.89
N VAL A 34 12.71 0.29 -5.17
CA VAL A 34 11.26 0.30 -4.88
C VAL A 34 10.48 0.57 -6.16
N VAL A 35 9.62 -0.36 -6.57
CA VAL A 35 8.76 -0.20 -7.77
C VAL A 35 7.26 -0.29 -7.45
N GLY A 36 6.92 -0.71 -6.23
CA GLY A 36 5.55 -0.80 -5.76
C GLY A 36 5.42 -0.37 -4.31
N ILE A 37 4.32 0.31 -3.98
CA ILE A 37 3.97 0.70 -2.62
C ILE A 37 2.49 0.40 -2.37
N LEU A 38 2.21 -0.33 -1.31
CA LEU A 38 0.90 -0.36 -0.66
C LEU A 38 1.01 0.38 0.68
N SER A 39 0.50 1.60 0.73
CA SER A 39 0.47 2.38 1.98
C SER A 39 -0.91 2.30 2.63
N THR A 40 -0.95 2.00 3.92
CA THR A 40 -2.17 1.92 4.72
C THR A 40 -2.10 2.92 5.87
N GLY A 41 -2.99 3.91 5.89
CA GLY A 41 -3.02 4.92 6.97
C GLY A 41 -1.77 5.80 7.07
N GLY A 42 -0.93 5.86 6.02
CA GLY A 42 0.34 6.57 6.07
C GLY A 42 0.23 8.07 5.76
N PRO A 43 0.82 8.96 6.58
CA PRO A 43 0.95 10.40 6.27
C PRO A 43 2.05 10.66 5.24
N ASN A 44 1.84 10.23 3.99
CA ASN A 44 2.86 10.28 2.94
C ASN A 44 2.40 10.99 1.67
N ARG A 45 1.28 11.74 1.73
CA ARG A 45 0.72 12.48 0.60
C ARG A 45 1.68 13.58 0.14
N ARG A 46 2.42 14.25 1.05
CA ARG A 46 3.40 15.29 0.64
C ARG A 46 4.60 14.76 -0.14
N ILE A 47 5.02 13.53 0.12
CA ILE A 47 6.24 12.98 -0.44
C ILE A 47 5.95 12.54 -1.87
N ARG A 48 6.41 13.33 -2.84
CA ARG A 48 6.31 12.98 -4.27
C ARG A 48 7.15 11.73 -4.54
N VAL A 49 6.49 10.66 -4.97
CA VAL A 49 7.14 9.42 -5.38
C VAL A 49 7.51 9.49 -6.86
N ARG A 50 8.60 8.80 -7.25
CA ARG A 50 9.02 8.71 -8.66
C ARG A 50 7.89 8.14 -9.54
N PRO A 51 7.74 8.60 -10.80
CA PRO A 51 6.59 8.26 -11.65
C PRO A 51 6.55 6.81 -12.14
N ASP A 52 7.64 6.05 -11.99
CA ASP A 52 7.77 4.64 -12.32
C ASP A 52 7.31 3.69 -11.20
N VAL A 53 7.01 4.22 -10.02
CA VAL A 53 6.56 3.45 -8.86
C VAL A 53 5.04 3.37 -8.85
N VAL A 54 4.50 2.15 -8.74
CA VAL A 54 3.06 1.93 -8.59
C VAL A 54 2.68 2.11 -7.13
N THR A 55 1.85 3.10 -6.81
CA THR A 55 1.45 3.39 -5.43
C THR A 55 -0.05 3.29 -5.25
N ILE A 56 -0.48 2.50 -4.27
CA ILE A 56 -1.85 2.50 -3.74
C ILE A 56 -1.81 3.02 -2.30
N ALA A 57 -2.57 4.07 -2.02
CA ALA A 57 -2.77 4.59 -0.67
C ALA A 57 -4.19 4.24 -0.20
N VAL A 58 -4.29 3.48 0.89
CA VAL A 58 -5.56 3.09 1.51
C VAL A 58 -5.78 3.95 2.75
N ASN A 59 -6.92 4.64 2.82
CA ASN A 59 -7.26 5.57 3.90
C ASN A 59 -8.65 5.26 4.46
N HIS A 60 -8.86 5.53 5.75
CA HIS A 60 -10.18 5.54 6.38
C HIS A 60 -10.59 6.97 6.71
N ASP A 61 -11.87 7.30 6.52
CA ASP A 61 -12.36 8.68 6.78
C ASP A 61 -12.29 9.04 8.28
N GLN A 62 -12.32 8.03 9.15
CA GLN A 62 -12.24 8.17 10.62
C GLN A 62 -10.80 8.10 11.13
N ASP A 63 -9.82 7.93 10.24
CA ASP A 63 -8.40 7.93 10.58
C ASP A 63 -7.80 9.29 10.20
N VAL A 64 -7.34 10.04 11.20
CA VAL A 64 -6.72 11.35 11.00
C VAL A 64 -5.27 11.24 10.52
N MET A 65 -4.62 10.08 10.71
CA MET A 65 -3.19 9.91 10.44
C MET A 65 -2.79 10.25 9.00
N PRO A 66 -3.50 9.83 7.93
CA PRO A 66 -3.17 10.22 6.56
C PRO A 66 -3.11 11.73 6.30
N SER A 67 -3.78 12.53 7.12
CA SER A 67 -3.86 13.99 6.97
C SER A 67 -2.84 14.74 7.83
N LEU A 68 -2.10 14.05 8.71
CA LEU A 68 -1.12 14.69 9.60
C LEU A 68 0.11 15.25 8.87
N ASP A 69 0.34 14.87 7.62
CA ASP A 69 1.32 15.58 6.81
C ASP A 69 0.81 16.97 6.39
N GLY A 70 -0.46 17.32 6.60
CA GLY A 70 -1.06 18.61 6.26
C GLY A 70 -1.32 18.80 4.76
N SER A 71 -1.17 17.76 3.95
CA SER A 71 -1.46 17.84 2.51
C SER A 71 -2.95 17.99 2.25
N PRO A 72 -3.36 18.76 1.22
CA PRO A 72 -4.68 18.59 0.66
C PRO A 72 -4.86 17.14 0.18
N ASP A 73 -6.10 16.69 0.00
CA ASP A 73 -6.42 15.33 -0.50
C ASP A 73 -5.92 15.07 -1.94
N ARG A 74 -5.34 16.09 -2.60
CA ARG A 74 -4.73 15.99 -3.91
C ARG A 74 -3.25 15.59 -3.79
N ALA A 75 -2.96 14.34 -4.16
CA ALA A 75 -1.60 13.84 -4.20
C ALA A 75 -0.72 14.56 -5.25
N PRO A 76 0.58 14.77 -4.96
CA PRO A 76 1.54 15.43 -5.86
C PRO A 76 2.03 14.53 -7.00
N ASP A 77 1.55 13.28 -7.05
CA ASP A 77 1.96 12.24 -7.99
C ASP A 77 0.77 11.37 -8.45
N ARG A 78 1.08 10.25 -9.13
CA ARG A 78 0.08 9.36 -9.74
C ARG A 78 -0.37 8.22 -8.81
N ARG A 79 -0.25 8.33 -7.49
CA ARG A 79 -0.81 7.31 -6.61
C ARG A 79 -2.32 7.14 -6.82
N VAL A 80 -2.82 5.94 -6.51
CA VAL A 80 -4.25 5.65 -6.49
C VAL A 80 -4.69 5.63 -5.03
N THR A 81 -5.63 6.50 -4.68
CA THR A 81 -6.21 6.52 -3.33
C THR A 81 -7.47 5.67 -3.28
N ALA A 82 -7.57 4.81 -2.27
CA ALA A 82 -8.75 4.03 -1.95
C ALA A 82 -9.23 4.41 -0.53
N GLY A 83 -10.37 5.09 -0.46
CA GLY A 83 -11.03 5.44 0.80
C GLY A 83 -12.04 4.38 1.23
N ARG A 84 -12.25 4.26 2.54
CA ARG A 84 -13.39 3.54 3.12
C ARG A 84 -13.90 4.28 4.36
N SER A 85 -15.20 4.56 4.37
CA SER A 85 -15.90 5.00 5.57
C SER A 85 -16.16 3.81 6.49
N LEU A 86 -15.79 3.94 7.76
CA LEU A 86 -15.98 2.92 8.79
C LEU A 86 -17.17 3.26 9.69
N VAL A 87 -17.80 2.22 10.23
CA VAL A 87 -18.75 2.38 11.33
C VAL A 87 -17.95 2.61 12.61
N ARG A 88 -18.13 3.78 13.23
CA ARG A 88 -17.41 4.17 14.44
C ARG A 88 -17.78 3.24 15.62
N PRO A 89 -16.82 2.54 16.25
CA PRO A 89 -17.11 1.75 17.44
C PRO A 89 -17.33 2.65 18.66
N ARG A 90 -17.99 2.10 19.69
CA ARG A 90 -18.26 2.81 20.95
C ARG A 90 -16.98 3.10 21.74
N THR A 91 -16.01 2.20 21.69
CA THR A 91 -14.74 2.31 22.43
C THR A 91 -13.57 2.45 21.46
N ARG A 92 -12.59 3.28 21.85
CA ARG A 92 -11.32 3.50 21.13
C ARG A 92 -11.47 3.71 19.61
N PRO A 93 -12.31 4.66 19.17
CA PRO A 93 -12.63 4.84 17.74
C PRO A 93 -11.43 5.23 16.87
N LEU A 94 -10.50 6.03 17.39
CA LEU A 94 -9.27 6.40 16.67
C LEU A 94 -8.33 5.20 16.50
N TYR A 95 -8.13 4.42 17.56
CA TYR A 95 -7.32 3.20 17.50
C TYR A 95 -7.90 2.20 16.50
N TYR A 96 -9.22 2.02 16.49
CA TYR A 96 -9.89 1.16 15.53
C TYR A 96 -9.68 1.64 14.09
N ALA A 97 -9.90 2.93 13.82
CA ALA A 97 -9.76 3.48 12.47
C ALA A 97 -8.31 3.40 11.96
N HIS A 98 -7.31 3.53 12.85
CA HIS A 98 -5.89 3.45 12.53
C HIS A 98 -5.27 2.06 12.79
N SER A 99 -6.05 1.02 13.05
CA SER A 99 -5.49 -0.30 13.31
C SER A 99 -5.04 -0.97 12.02
N SER A 100 -3.86 -1.61 12.05
CA SER A 100 -3.34 -2.38 10.91
C SER A 100 -4.27 -3.54 10.53
N SER A 101 -4.98 -4.12 11.50
CA SER A 101 -5.97 -5.18 11.27
C SER A 101 -7.17 -4.66 10.47
N THR A 102 -7.71 -3.50 10.85
CA THR A 102 -8.81 -2.84 10.14
C THR A 102 -8.40 -2.44 8.73
N TYR A 103 -7.17 -1.94 8.54
CA TYR A 103 -6.63 -1.68 7.20
C TYR A 103 -6.47 -2.98 6.38
N THR A 104 -6.04 -4.07 7.00
CA THR A 104 -5.93 -5.38 6.33
C THR A 104 -7.30 -5.87 5.84
N GLU A 105 -8.37 -5.68 6.63
CA GLU A 105 -9.74 -5.95 6.18
C GLU A 105 -10.14 -5.12 4.97
N THR A 106 -9.78 -3.83 4.97
CA THR A 106 -10.03 -2.92 3.86
C THR A 106 -9.27 -3.34 2.61
N VAL A 107 -8.01 -3.78 2.73
CA VAL A 107 -7.24 -4.34 1.62
C VAL A 107 -7.92 -5.61 1.07
N ARG A 108 -8.39 -6.52 1.94
CA ARG A 108 -9.13 -7.72 1.49
C ARG A 108 -10.43 -7.38 0.75
N LEU A 109 -11.14 -6.34 1.20
CA LEU A 109 -12.32 -5.81 0.49
C LEU A 109 -11.94 -5.23 -0.86
N LEU A 110 -10.85 -4.48 -0.92
CA LEU A 110 -10.31 -3.90 -2.14
C LEU A 110 -9.91 -4.99 -3.15
N GLU A 111 -9.23 -6.06 -2.71
CA GLU A 111 -8.91 -7.22 -3.54
C GLU A 111 -10.16 -7.90 -4.11
N ARG A 112 -11.20 -8.08 -3.28
CA ARG A 112 -12.49 -8.61 -3.76
C ARG A 112 -13.12 -7.70 -4.79
N LYS A 113 -13.10 -6.38 -4.55
CA LYS A 113 -13.67 -5.37 -5.44
C LYS A 113 -13.02 -5.44 -6.83
N VAL A 114 -11.70 -5.44 -6.90
CA VAL A 114 -10.99 -5.46 -8.20
C VAL A 114 -11.17 -6.77 -8.96
N ARG A 115 -11.51 -7.88 -8.29
CA ARG A 115 -11.89 -9.13 -8.97
C ARG A 115 -13.25 -9.04 -9.68
N VAL A 116 -14.20 -8.31 -9.10
CA VAL A 116 -15.53 -8.11 -9.70
C VAL A 116 -15.49 -7.02 -10.78
N THR A 117 -14.72 -5.96 -10.56
CA THR A 117 -14.54 -4.85 -11.50
C THR A 117 -13.06 -4.72 -11.92
N PRO A 118 -12.55 -5.57 -12.83
CA PRO A 118 -11.13 -5.62 -13.20
C PRO A 118 -10.67 -4.50 -14.15
N TRP A 119 -11.34 -3.35 -14.14
CA TRP A 119 -11.03 -2.21 -15.00
C TRP A 119 -10.70 -0.93 -14.20
N GLY A 120 -10.00 0.00 -14.86
CA GLY A 120 -9.61 1.28 -14.27
C GLY A 120 -8.30 1.25 -13.49
N ARG A 121 -7.87 2.44 -13.03
CA ARG A 121 -6.54 2.65 -12.42
C ARG A 121 -6.30 1.81 -11.18
N LEU A 122 -7.33 1.66 -10.33
CA LEU A 122 -7.24 0.89 -9.09
C LEU A 122 -7.03 -0.60 -9.35
N ALA A 123 -7.80 -1.19 -10.27
CA ALA A 123 -7.64 -2.60 -10.65
C ALA A 123 -6.27 -2.85 -11.29
N SER A 124 -5.82 -1.96 -12.19
CA SER A 124 -4.50 -2.07 -12.82
C SER A 124 -3.36 -1.93 -11.80
N ALA A 125 -3.44 -0.98 -10.87
CA ALA A 125 -2.46 -0.81 -9.82
C ALA A 125 -2.43 -2.04 -8.90
N MET A 126 -3.60 -2.55 -8.48
CA MET A 126 -3.67 -3.72 -7.61
C MET A 126 -3.10 -4.98 -8.28
N ALA A 127 -3.42 -5.20 -9.56
CA ALA A 127 -2.83 -6.29 -10.32
C ALA A 127 -1.30 -6.19 -10.39
N ALA A 128 -0.75 -4.99 -10.60
CA ALA A 128 0.68 -4.76 -10.62
C ALA A 128 1.34 -5.00 -9.25
N LEU A 129 0.68 -4.66 -8.13
CA LEU A 129 1.21 -4.99 -6.79
C LEU A 129 1.13 -6.50 -6.51
N GLN A 130 0.04 -7.16 -6.92
CA GLN A 130 -0.13 -8.60 -6.75
C GLN A 130 0.91 -9.42 -7.54
N ASP A 131 1.54 -8.84 -8.56
CA ASP A 131 2.66 -9.47 -9.26
C ASP A 131 3.90 -9.67 -8.36
N PHE A 132 3.95 -9.07 -7.17
CA PHE A 132 5.01 -9.25 -6.19
C PHE A 132 4.66 -10.24 -5.07
N LEU A 133 3.42 -10.72 -5.02
CA LEU A 133 3.01 -11.67 -4.00
C LEU A 133 3.41 -13.09 -4.41
N PRO A 134 3.84 -13.93 -3.45
CA PRO A 134 4.22 -15.30 -3.73
C PRO A 134 3.03 -16.11 -4.24
N THR A 135 3.28 -16.97 -5.22
CA THR A 135 2.29 -17.90 -5.73
C THR A 135 2.24 -19.18 -4.89
N PRO A 136 1.09 -19.91 -4.84
CA PRO A 136 1.02 -21.17 -4.12
C PRO A 136 2.09 -22.16 -4.61
N GLY A 137 2.92 -22.64 -3.69
CA GLY A 137 4.03 -23.56 -3.99
C GLY A 137 5.34 -22.89 -4.41
N GLU A 138 5.39 -21.56 -4.47
CA GLU A 138 6.62 -20.81 -4.74
C GLU A 138 7.52 -20.77 -3.49
N PRO A 139 8.78 -21.23 -3.59
CA PRO A 139 9.74 -21.10 -2.50
C PRO A 139 9.89 -19.63 -2.11
N THR A 140 9.43 -19.29 -0.90
CA THR A 140 9.41 -17.91 -0.39
C THR A 140 10.22 -17.86 0.88
N ARG A 141 11.09 -16.86 1.01
CA ARG A 141 11.80 -16.57 2.26
C ARG A 141 11.13 -15.37 2.91
N VAL A 142 10.64 -15.56 4.13
CA VAL A 142 10.12 -14.46 4.96
C VAL A 142 11.21 -14.07 5.95
N MET A 143 11.52 -12.78 6.02
CA MET A 143 12.46 -12.21 6.96
C MET A 143 11.73 -11.17 7.80
N HIS A 144 11.90 -11.22 9.12
CA HIS A 144 11.37 -10.23 10.04
C HIS A 144 12.50 -9.29 10.43
N PHE A 145 12.31 -7.99 10.20
CA PHE A 145 13.23 -6.95 10.62
C PHE A 145 12.50 -6.04 11.58
N GLU A 146 13.12 -5.79 12.72
CA GLU A 146 12.61 -4.90 13.74
C GLU A 146 13.52 -3.69 13.81
N ILE A 147 12.97 -2.52 13.50
CA ILE A 147 13.70 -1.26 13.47
C ILE A 147 13.12 -0.38 14.57
N TRP A 148 13.96 -0.04 15.54
CA TRP A 148 13.63 0.86 16.64
C TRP A 148 14.46 2.13 16.50
N GLN A 149 13.85 3.28 16.75
CA GLN A 149 14.55 4.56 16.80
C GLN A 149 14.45 5.10 18.21
N ASP A 150 15.59 5.19 18.90
CA ASP A 150 15.66 5.84 20.20
C ASP A 150 15.51 7.36 20.03
N ILE A 151 14.61 7.95 20.80
CA ILE A 151 14.55 9.40 20.96
C ILE A 151 15.65 9.77 21.97
N LEU A 152 16.82 10.13 21.45
CA LEU A 152 18.01 10.43 22.26
C LEU A 152 17.80 11.60 23.24
N THR A 153 16.81 12.46 22.99
CA THR A 153 16.45 13.58 23.87
C THR A 153 14.94 13.78 23.87
N PRO A 154 14.19 13.23 24.84
CA PRO A 154 12.76 13.45 24.92
C PRO A 154 12.48 14.92 25.24
N THR A 155 11.81 15.64 24.34
CA THR A 155 11.24 16.95 24.64
C THR A 155 10.05 16.75 25.57
N THR A 156 10.14 17.26 26.79
CA THR A 156 9.05 17.28 27.77
C THR A 156 8.03 18.35 27.38
N GLU A 157 7.36 18.18 26.24
CA GLU A 157 6.12 18.92 25.98
C GLU A 157 4.95 18.00 26.32
N GLY A 158 4.04 18.49 27.15
CA GLY A 158 2.78 17.80 27.43
C GLY A 158 2.04 17.63 26.11
N THR A 159 1.90 16.39 25.64
CA THR A 159 1.32 16.07 24.32
C THR A 159 -0.12 16.60 24.18
N TRP A 160 -0.79 16.80 25.32
CA TRP A 160 -2.13 17.39 25.41
C TRP A 160 -2.14 18.90 25.18
N ASP A 161 -1.08 19.63 25.53
CA ASP A 161 -1.00 21.08 25.35
C ASP A 161 -0.86 21.45 23.87
N THR A 162 -0.14 20.64 23.08
CA THR A 162 0.03 20.85 21.63
C THR A 162 -1.27 20.64 20.87
N VAL A 163 -2.06 19.61 21.24
CA VAL A 163 -3.37 19.35 20.62
C VAL A 163 -4.40 20.39 21.04
N ALA A 164 -4.43 20.78 22.33
CA ALA A 164 -5.31 21.83 22.83
C ALA A 164 -4.96 23.22 22.27
N ALA A 165 -3.69 23.47 21.92
CA ALA A 165 -3.28 24.69 21.22
C ALA A 165 -3.83 24.74 19.79
N LEU A 166 -3.86 23.62 19.06
CA LEU A 166 -4.43 23.52 17.71
C LEU A 166 -5.95 23.73 17.66
N GLU A 167 -6.70 23.38 18.72
CA GLU A 167 -8.14 23.62 18.80
C GLU A 167 -8.49 25.12 18.92
N ARG A 168 -7.56 25.96 19.37
CA ARG A 168 -7.74 27.41 19.34
C ARG A 168 -7.44 27.91 17.93
N ALA A 169 -8.51 28.20 17.19
CA ALA A 169 -8.52 28.64 15.78
C ALA A 169 -7.61 29.85 15.43
N SER A 170 -6.97 30.49 16.41
CA SER A 170 -6.09 31.64 16.26
C SER A 170 -4.60 31.34 16.58
N ALA A 171 -4.23 30.07 16.84
CA ALA A 171 -2.87 29.72 17.29
C ALA A 171 -1.92 29.26 16.16
N TYR A 172 -2.35 29.27 14.89
CA TYR A 172 -1.49 28.90 13.76
C TYR A 172 -1.70 29.82 12.55
N GLU A 173 -0.63 30.07 11.81
CA GLU A 173 -0.63 30.76 10.52
C GLU A 173 -0.72 29.69 9.39
N PRO A 174 -1.74 29.73 8.52
CA PRO A 174 -1.86 28.78 7.42
C PRO A 174 -0.74 28.97 6.39
N ALA A 175 0.15 27.99 6.25
CA ALA A 175 1.18 28.02 5.22
C ALA A 175 0.63 27.53 3.86
N ILE A 176 0.62 28.41 2.85
CA ILE A 176 0.25 28.06 1.46
C ILE A 176 1.51 27.64 0.70
N TYR A 177 1.50 26.41 0.17
CA TYR A 177 2.61 25.86 -0.61
C TYR A 177 2.20 25.68 -2.08
N PRO A 178 2.93 26.23 -3.06
CA PRO A 178 2.67 25.99 -4.47
C PRO A 178 3.05 24.55 -4.86
N ILE A 179 2.12 23.79 -5.43
CA ILE A 179 2.36 22.42 -5.93
C ILE A 179 2.03 22.37 -7.42
N ASP A 180 3.05 22.17 -8.27
CA ASP A 180 2.87 21.93 -9.71
C ASP A 180 2.41 20.48 -9.97
N TYR A 181 1.24 20.31 -10.59
CA TYR A 181 0.68 19.01 -10.95
C TYR A 181 0.98 18.64 -12.40
N ALA A 182 1.54 17.46 -12.66
CA ALA A 182 1.73 16.95 -14.02
C ALA A 182 0.40 16.39 -14.60
N THR A 183 0.02 16.84 -15.80
CA THR A 183 -1.32 16.62 -16.42
C THR A 183 -1.42 15.41 -17.35
N THR A 184 -0.32 14.75 -17.73
CA THR A 184 -0.35 13.60 -18.66
C THR A 184 0.43 12.40 -18.15
N ALA A 185 -0.11 11.20 -18.38
CA ALA A 185 0.46 9.93 -17.93
C ALA A 185 1.05 9.09 -19.07
N ARG A 186 2.36 8.81 -18.99
CA ARG A 186 3.09 7.92 -19.92
C ARG A 186 2.99 6.46 -19.46
N ARG A 187 2.81 5.54 -20.42
CA ARG A 187 2.65 4.09 -20.20
C ARG A 187 3.97 3.43 -19.75
N LEU A 188 3.91 2.55 -18.75
CA LEU A 188 5.06 1.84 -18.18
C LEU A 188 5.42 0.57 -18.98
N PRO A 189 6.69 0.12 -18.93
CA PRO A 189 7.12 -1.16 -19.48
C PRO A 189 6.60 -2.34 -18.62
N ARG A 190 6.25 -3.47 -19.28
CA ARG A 190 5.85 -4.71 -18.61
C ARG A 190 7.05 -5.38 -17.96
N VAL A 191 6.89 -5.85 -16.73
CA VAL A 191 7.83 -6.78 -16.10
C VAL A 191 7.79 -8.11 -16.87
N ALA A 192 8.92 -8.51 -17.43
CA ALA A 192 9.04 -9.79 -18.12
C ALA A 192 9.08 -10.93 -17.08
N ARG A 193 7.97 -11.66 -16.95
CA ARG A 193 7.93 -12.91 -16.18
C ARG A 193 8.30 -14.09 -17.07
N VAL A 194 9.17 -14.98 -16.59
CA VAL A 194 9.39 -16.28 -17.21
C VAL A 194 8.11 -17.09 -17.05
N ARG A 195 7.37 -17.25 -18.15
CA ARG A 195 6.12 -18.01 -18.19
C ARG A 195 6.44 -19.51 -18.11
N ARG A 196 6.45 -20.10 -16.91
CA ARG A 196 6.47 -21.56 -16.80
C ARG A 196 5.12 -22.09 -17.30
N ARG A 197 5.16 -22.92 -18.36
CA ARG A 197 3.98 -23.66 -18.85
C ARG A 197 3.41 -24.47 -17.68
N ARG A 198 2.15 -24.22 -17.33
CA ARG A 198 1.39 -25.16 -16.51
C ARG A 198 1.26 -26.46 -17.30
N PRO A 199 1.58 -27.64 -16.73
CA PRO A 199 1.20 -28.90 -17.36
C PRO A 199 -0.33 -28.93 -17.45
N CYS A 200 -0.85 -29.22 -18.64
CA CYS A 200 -2.26 -29.37 -18.90
C CYS A 200 -2.77 -30.61 -18.16
N VAL A 201 -3.68 -30.44 -17.20
CA VAL A 201 -4.30 -31.55 -16.46
C VAL A 201 -5.36 -32.28 -17.30
N CYS A 202 -5.66 -31.83 -18.53
CA CYS A 202 -6.66 -32.48 -19.39
C CYS A 202 -6.20 -33.79 -20.05
N ALA A 203 -4.94 -34.23 -19.90
CA ALA A 203 -4.45 -35.46 -20.53
C ALA A 203 -4.68 -36.75 -19.71
N ALA A 204 -5.16 -36.67 -18.47
CA ALA A 204 -5.22 -37.83 -17.56
C ALA A 204 -6.64 -38.33 -17.21
N VAL A 205 -7.66 -37.99 -18.00
CA VAL A 205 -9.06 -38.47 -17.76
C VAL A 205 -9.52 -39.47 -18.83
N ALA A 206 -8.68 -39.85 -19.80
CA ALA A 206 -9.09 -40.72 -20.91
C ALA A 206 -8.96 -42.24 -20.66
N SER A 207 -8.68 -42.72 -19.44
CA SER A 207 -8.46 -44.17 -19.20
C SER A 207 -9.22 -44.77 -18.01
N LEU A 208 -10.26 -44.13 -17.49
CA LEU A 208 -11.14 -44.78 -16.50
C LEU A 208 -12.26 -45.54 -17.22
N LEU A 209 -11.97 -46.81 -17.54
CA LEU A 209 -12.94 -47.83 -17.93
C LEU A 209 -14.05 -47.93 -16.86
N PRO A 210 -15.33 -48.00 -17.23
CA PRO A 210 -16.40 -48.19 -16.26
C PRO A 210 -16.42 -49.65 -15.79
N PHE A 211 -16.13 -49.86 -14.51
CA PHE A 211 -16.45 -51.11 -13.82
C PHE A 211 -17.98 -51.27 -13.78
N ARG A 212 -18.51 -52.20 -14.59
CA ARG A 212 -19.87 -52.73 -14.44
C ARG A 212 -19.95 -53.49 -13.11
N LYS A 213 -20.93 -53.14 -12.29
CA LYS A 213 -21.34 -53.93 -11.13
C LYS A 213 -22.60 -54.70 -11.50
N ASP A 214 -22.44 -55.98 -11.81
CA ASP A 214 -23.56 -56.91 -11.92
C ASP A 214 -24.25 -57.05 -10.56
N ARG A 215 -25.58 -56.98 -10.59
CA ARG A 215 -26.44 -57.32 -9.46
C ARG A 215 -26.97 -58.73 -9.67
N SER A 216 -26.68 -59.62 -8.74
CA SER A 216 -27.53 -60.72 -8.30
C SER A 216 -27.86 -60.49 -6.83
#